data_AF-A0AAU9QYA8-F1
#
_entry.id   AF-A0AAU9QYA8-F1
#
_cell.length_a   1.000
_cell.length_b   1.000
_cell.length_c   1.000
_cell.angle_alpha   90.00
_cell.angle_beta   90.00
_cell.angle_gamma   90.00
#
_symmetry.space_group_name_H-M   'P 1'
#
loop_
_entity.id
_entity.type
_entity.pdbx_description
1 polymer ?
#
loop_
_entity_poly.entity_id
_entity_poly.type
_entity_poly.pdbx_seq_one_letter_code
_entity_poly.pdbx_strand_id
1 'polypeptide(L)'
;MIGGVDDTLNTNSSSFNIEVTAVNDSPVTSEVTLSSTEEGGGAVTITATGLMSNASDPESDNLTISNVALVDSSAGMLTQVNATEWTFEPAADFFGDVNFTYEITDDGTTNGGPDPITIAGTAVLNVEATNDAPEITATSVTDTINEADGQKITGISVSDIDFTGAQANGIMTVTLAVTEGDVRVEPPAGSGVTVGAGMFGEIILMGTPDNINSVLGATDASKGVFVDAGDVDAASITLSVKVEDNGVYFENASGTALEANQDFTINVTPVADAPTLGIDPQFNYIRQIAASQTASSQGLAIVGIMAALTDIDEVLSLELTGVPASAGVTSGVSPSGISFDGTTWTVPSDEIDTLEIVATDTNSGIDIGSYDISVTAISTESNGNEAQSSPVQISLDVSGDNDDIDQSSATDDSYLVGGDTGINLIGGDGDDVLIGGLGSDILTGGDGSDTFKWTVDSVDEGAVDTITNFTVNEDSIDLRDVISDLNNPMIDMDDLLSHISADYDAATEAVSLSITTDTNVHQTIVVEHLGDALDFNGLSSHEIVESLLNNNILSNG
;
A
#
# COMPACT_ATOMS: atom_id res chain seq x y z
N MET A 1 22.13 -13.52 150.75
CA MET A 1 20.70 -13.51 151.19
C MET A 1 19.85 -13.94 150.01
N ILE A 2 18.72 -14.56 150.32
CA ILE A 2 17.85 -15.40 149.48
C ILE A 2 17.13 -14.63 148.36
N GLY A 3 17.02 -15.26 147.18
CA GLY A 3 15.73 -15.49 146.51
C GLY A 3 15.33 -14.62 145.31
N GLY A 4 14.88 -15.29 144.25
CA GLY A 4 13.95 -14.73 143.26
C GLY A 4 14.25 -15.15 141.83
N VAL A 5 13.65 -16.25 141.37
CA VAL A 5 13.44 -16.52 139.94
C VAL A 5 12.19 -15.76 139.54
N ASP A 6 12.24 -14.96 138.48
CA ASP A 6 11.05 -14.46 137.79
C ASP A 6 11.10 -14.92 136.33
N ASP A 7 10.17 -15.82 136.05
CA ASP A 7 9.80 -16.37 134.75
C ASP A 7 8.58 -15.56 134.30
N THR A 8 8.61 -14.94 133.10
CA THR A 8 7.42 -14.68 132.24
C THR A 8 7.74 -13.82 131.00
N LEU A 9 8.57 -14.33 130.09
CA LEU A 9 8.55 -13.89 128.68
C LEU A 9 8.31 -15.09 127.76
N ASN A 10 7.12 -15.67 127.85
CA ASN A 10 6.63 -16.60 126.83
C ASN A 10 5.92 -15.82 125.73
N THR A 11 6.56 -15.65 124.58
CA THR A 11 5.89 -15.28 123.33
C THR A 11 5.34 -16.54 122.68
N ASN A 12 4.02 -16.65 122.58
CA ASN A 12 3.37 -17.66 121.73
C ASN A 12 3.32 -17.14 120.29
N SER A 13 4.01 -17.83 119.37
CA SER A 13 3.77 -17.69 117.94
C SER A 13 2.96 -18.88 117.43
N SER A 14 1.92 -18.63 116.65
CA SER A 14 1.21 -19.65 115.88
C SER A 14 1.39 -19.32 114.40
N SER A 15 1.84 -20.31 113.63
CA SER A 15 1.80 -20.28 112.17
C SER A 15 0.59 -21.07 111.70
N PHE A 16 -0.14 -20.55 110.72
CA PHE A 16 -1.10 -21.31 109.92
C PHE A 16 -0.57 -21.39 108.50
N ASN A 17 -0.71 -22.56 107.87
CA ASN A 17 -0.43 -22.72 106.45
C ASN A 17 -1.66 -22.27 105.66
N ILE A 18 -1.46 -21.38 104.71
CA ILE A 18 -2.39 -21.18 103.60
C ILE A 18 -1.83 -22.02 102.46
N GLU A 19 -2.53 -23.09 102.09
CA GLU A 19 -2.30 -23.73 100.80
C GLU A 19 -2.96 -22.88 99.73
N VAL A 20 -2.15 -22.40 98.78
CA VAL A 20 -2.63 -21.83 97.52
C VAL A 20 -2.47 -22.93 96.48
N THR A 21 -3.57 -23.31 95.86
CA THR A 21 -3.58 -24.28 94.77
C THR A 21 -3.38 -23.54 93.46
N ALA A 22 -2.43 -23.99 92.64
CA ALA A 22 -2.29 -23.51 91.28
C ALA A 22 -3.54 -23.89 90.45
N VAL A 23 -4.04 -22.93 89.68
CA VAL A 23 -5.09 -23.08 88.68
C VAL A 23 -4.44 -22.75 87.34
N ASN A 24 -4.76 -23.50 86.29
CA ASN A 24 -4.27 -23.21 84.96
C ASN A 24 -4.85 -21.88 84.44
N ASP A 25 -4.01 -20.95 84.00
CA ASP A 25 -4.46 -19.74 83.31
C ASP A 25 -4.44 -19.97 81.79
N SER A 26 -5.26 -19.22 81.05
CA SER A 26 -5.32 -19.38 79.60
C SER A 26 -4.08 -18.81 78.92
N PRO A 27 -3.66 -19.34 77.75
CA PRO A 27 -2.64 -18.71 76.95
C PRO A 27 -3.06 -17.30 76.53
N VAL A 28 -2.08 -16.45 76.22
CA VAL A 28 -2.30 -15.12 75.63
C VAL A 28 -1.58 -15.01 74.30
N THR A 29 -2.22 -14.35 73.33
CA THR A 29 -1.64 -14.13 71.99
C THR A 29 -2.12 -12.82 71.37
N SER A 30 -1.40 -12.35 70.37
CA SER A 30 -1.83 -11.30 69.44
C SER A 30 -1.65 -11.80 68.00
N GLU A 31 -2.22 -11.09 67.01
CA GLU A 31 -2.06 -11.45 65.61
C GLU A 31 -0.58 -11.58 65.23
N VAL A 32 -0.25 -12.66 64.51
CA VAL A 32 1.10 -12.95 64.01
C VAL A 32 1.23 -12.44 62.58
N THR A 33 2.31 -11.71 62.30
CA THR A 33 2.70 -11.39 60.92
C THR A 33 3.69 -12.44 60.43
N LEU A 34 3.30 -13.22 59.43
CA LEU A 34 4.16 -14.18 58.75
C LEU A 34 5.02 -13.47 57.70
N SER A 35 6.13 -14.11 57.29
CA SER A 35 6.94 -13.60 56.18
C SER A 35 6.11 -13.53 54.90
N SER A 36 6.31 -12.47 54.11
CA SER A 36 5.67 -12.34 52.81
C SER A 36 6.17 -13.38 51.81
N THR A 37 5.38 -13.57 50.76
CA THR A 37 5.74 -14.35 49.57
C THR A 37 5.41 -13.55 48.33
N GLU A 38 6.11 -13.80 47.24
CA GLU A 38 5.73 -13.27 45.93
C GLU A 38 4.58 -14.08 45.35
N GLU A 39 3.69 -13.40 44.65
CA GLU A 39 2.76 -14.00 43.69
C GLU A 39 3.51 -14.92 42.70
N GLY A 40 2.92 -16.06 42.37
CA GLY A 40 3.59 -17.07 41.53
C GLY A 40 4.83 -17.74 42.15
N GLY A 41 5.24 -17.37 43.37
CA GLY A 41 6.42 -17.90 44.07
C GLY A 41 6.31 -19.37 44.53
N GLY A 42 5.14 -19.99 44.35
CA GLY A 42 4.84 -21.35 44.76
C GLY A 42 4.46 -21.48 46.24
N ALA A 43 4.44 -22.72 46.75
CA ALA A 43 4.00 -23.01 48.11
C ALA A 43 5.02 -22.56 49.18
N VAL A 44 4.54 -21.86 50.21
CA VAL A 44 5.30 -21.43 51.39
C VAL A 44 4.99 -22.25 52.63
N THR A 45 6.02 -22.52 53.43
CA THR A 45 5.89 -23.30 54.67
C THR A 45 5.46 -22.42 55.85
N ILE A 46 4.40 -22.83 56.53
CA ILE A 46 3.92 -22.26 57.79
C ILE A 46 4.16 -23.28 58.90
N THR A 47 4.85 -22.88 59.97
CA THR A 47 5.18 -23.77 61.10
C THR A 47 4.38 -23.40 62.34
N ALA A 48 4.10 -24.39 63.21
CA ALA A 48 3.46 -24.15 64.51
C ALA A 48 4.26 -23.15 65.35
N THR A 49 5.59 -23.21 65.33
CA THR A 49 6.46 -22.23 66.00
C THR A 49 6.26 -20.81 65.46
N GLY A 50 6.06 -20.66 64.15
CA GLY A 50 5.76 -19.36 63.54
C GLY A 50 4.42 -18.79 64.03
N LEU A 51 3.37 -19.61 64.03
CA LEU A 51 2.04 -19.25 64.52
C LEU A 51 1.99 -18.97 66.04
N MET A 52 2.94 -19.51 66.81
CA MET A 52 3.05 -19.26 68.25
C MET A 52 4.03 -18.12 68.60
N SER A 53 4.58 -17.40 67.63
CA SER A 53 5.62 -16.37 67.87
C SER A 53 5.21 -15.25 68.84
N ASN A 54 3.91 -14.93 68.87
CA ASN A 54 3.32 -13.94 69.78
C ASN A 54 2.55 -14.58 70.96
N ALA A 55 2.57 -15.92 71.06
CA ALA A 55 1.86 -16.64 72.10
C ALA A 55 2.75 -16.88 73.32
N SER A 56 2.19 -16.70 74.51
CA SER A 56 2.85 -17.06 75.76
C SER A 56 1.82 -17.56 76.76
N ASP A 57 2.29 -18.38 77.68
CA ASP A 57 1.49 -18.91 78.76
C ASP A 57 2.00 -18.41 80.12
N PRO A 58 1.14 -17.95 81.05
CA PRO A 58 1.57 -17.44 82.36
C PRO A 58 2.36 -18.44 83.19
N GLU A 59 2.03 -19.74 83.10
CA GLU A 59 2.69 -20.84 83.80
C GLU A 59 3.89 -21.40 83.01
N SER A 60 4.08 -20.92 81.78
CA SER A 60 5.04 -21.45 80.81
C SER A 60 4.74 -22.90 80.40
N ASP A 61 3.46 -23.26 80.36
CA ASP A 61 3.00 -24.55 79.84
C ASP A 61 3.27 -24.68 78.33
N ASN A 62 3.29 -25.92 77.83
CA ASN A 62 3.63 -26.20 76.45
C ASN A 62 2.42 -25.97 75.53
N LEU A 63 2.57 -25.05 74.59
CA LEU A 63 1.53 -24.69 73.64
C LEU A 63 1.53 -25.59 72.39
N THR A 64 0.33 -25.90 71.90
CA THR A 64 0.12 -26.65 70.67
C THR A 64 -0.84 -25.91 69.73
N ILE A 65 -0.63 -26.05 68.42
CA ILE A 65 -1.48 -25.46 67.38
C ILE A 65 -2.39 -26.51 66.76
N SER A 66 -3.68 -26.18 66.61
CA SER A 66 -4.65 -26.98 65.88
C SER A 66 -5.56 -26.11 65.01
N ASN A 67 -6.33 -26.75 64.12
CA ASN A 67 -7.40 -26.11 63.34
C ASN A 67 -6.97 -24.89 62.51
N VAL A 68 -5.76 -24.93 61.92
CA VAL A 68 -5.28 -23.87 61.02
C VAL A 68 -6.12 -23.85 59.74
N ALA A 69 -6.69 -22.70 59.42
CA ALA A 69 -7.57 -22.49 58.28
C ALA A 69 -7.36 -21.11 57.67
N LEU A 70 -7.62 -21.00 56.36
CA LEU A 70 -7.75 -19.72 55.66
C LEU A 70 -9.10 -19.08 55.97
N VAL A 71 -9.11 -17.77 56.17
CA VAL A 71 -10.34 -16.99 56.30
C VAL A 71 -11.04 -16.85 54.95
N ASP A 72 -10.27 -16.61 53.88
CA ASP A 72 -10.75 -16.59 52.50
C ASP A 72 -10.10 -17.72 51.69
N SER A 73 -10.94 -18.64 51.20
CA SER A 73 -10.48 -19.74 50.35
C SER A 73 -10.17 -19.34 48.91
N SER A 74 -10.56 -18.14 48.43
CA SER A 74 -10.10 -17.67 47.11
C SER A 74 -8.65 -17.20 47.10
N ALA A 75 -8.07 -16.90 48.26
CA ALA A 75 -6.69 -16.45 48.36
C ALA A 75 -5.64 -17.54 48.05
N GLY A 76 -6.03 -18.81 48.09
CA GLY A 76 -5.13 -19.92 47.77
C GLY A 76 -5.50 -21.23 48.44
N MET A 77 -4.54 -22.15 48.48
CA MET A 77 -4.70 -23.50 49.01
C MET A 77 -3.79 -23.72 50.22
N LEU A 78 -4.39 -24.03 51.38
CA LEU A 78 -3.68 -24.44 52.59
C LEU A 78 -3.74 -25.96 52.76
N THR A 79 -2.58 -26.60 52.89
CA THR A 79 -2.45 -28.05 53.09
C THR A 79 -1.67 -28.34 54.36
N GLN A 80 -2.21 -29.18 55.25
CA GLN A 80 -1.45 -29.66 56.41
C GLN A 80 -0.48 -30.76 55.99
N VAL A 81 0.81 -30.57 56.27
CA VAL A 81 1.86 -31.56 55.97
C VAL A 81 2.01 -32.54 57.12
N ASN A 82 2.03 -32.04 58.36
CA ASN A 82 2.10 -32.83 59.58
C ASN A 82 1.52 -32.04 60.77
N ALA A 83 1.62 -32.58 62.00
CA ALA A 83 1.05 -31.96 63.20
C ALA A 83 1.62 -30.56 63.53
N THR A 84 2.77 -30.18 62.98
CA THR A 84 3.46 -28.92 63.28
C THR A 84 3.73 -28.04 62.06
N GLU A 85 3.24 -28.43 60.88
CA GLU A 85 3.62 -27.80 59.62
C GLU A 85 2.50 -27.85 58.58
N TRP A 86 2.32 -26.72 57.90
CA TRP A 86 1.37 -26.49 56.82
C TRP A 86 2.10 -25.86 55.64
N THR A 87 1.56 -26.03 54.44
CA THR A 87 1.99 -25.33 53.23
C THR A 87 0.84 -24.50 52.71
N PHE A 88 1.08 -23.21 52.48
CA PHE A 88 0.15 -22.30 51.82
C PHE A 88 0.66 -22.01 50.41
N GLU A 89 -0.16 -22.23 49.40
CA GLU A 89 0.12 -21.86 48.00
C GLU A 89 -0.90 -20.79 47.59
N PRO A 90 -0.45 -19.56 47.27
CA PRO A 90 -1.35 -18.52 46.77
C PRO A 90 -2.12 -19.00 45.54
N ALA A 91 -3.34 -18.50 45.35
CA ALA A 91 -4.03 -18.68 44.07
C ALA A 91 -3.22 -18.01 42.94
N ALA A 92 -3.39 -18.51 41.71
CA ALA A 92 -2.81 -17.83 40.55
C ALA A 92 -3.31 -16.38 40.50
N ASP A 93 -2.41 -15.47 40.19
CA ASP A 93 -2.67 -14.04 39.99
C ASP A 93 -3.29 -13.34 41.23
N PHE A 94 -3.03 -13.88 42.42
CA PHE A 94 -3.47 -13.31 43.69
C PHE A 94 -2.33 -12.56 44.38
N PHE A 95 -2.61 -11.31 44.76
CA PHE A 95 -1.79 -10.50 45.64
C PHE A 95 -2.62 -9.84 46.76
N GLY A 96 -1.97 -9.57 47.90
CA GLY A 96 -2.57 -8.93 49.08
C GLY A 96 -2.54 -9.80 50.35
N ASP A 97 -3.25 -9.33 51.38
CA ASP A 97 -3.23 -9.96 52.71
C ASP A 97 -4.06 -11.25 52.78
N VAL A 98 -3.41 -12.33 53.21
CA VAL A 98 -4.00 -13.63 53.48
C VAL A 98 -4.15 -13.80 54.99
N ASN A 99 -5.39 -13.98 55.45
CA ASN A 99 -5.71 -14.11 56.86
C ASN A 99 -5.91 -15.59 57.24
N PHE A 100 -5.29 -16.00 58.35
CA PHE A 100 -5.37 -17.34 58.91
C PHE A 100 -5.97 -17.32 60.31
N THR A 101 -6.76 -18.33 60.63
CA THR A 101 -7.26 -18.61 61.98
C THR A 101 -6.75 -19.96 62.45
N TYR A 102 -6.46 -20.08 63.74
CA TYR A 102 -6.02 -21.33 64.38
C TYR A 102 -6.37 -21.32 65.86
N GLU A 103 -6.18 -22.46 66.52
CA GLU A 103 -6.37 -22.63 67.96
C GLU A 103 -5.03 -22.89 68.64
N ILE A 104 -4.85 -22.28 69.82
CA ILE A 104 -3.68 -22.47 70.68
C ILE A 104 -4.17 -23.14 71.97
N THR A 105 -3.61 -24.29 72.31
CA THR A 105 -3.99 -25.05 73.51
C THR A 105 -2.76 -25.33 74.37
N ASP A 106 -2.81 -24.97 75.65
CA ASP A 106 -1.80 -25.35 76.65
C ASP A 106 -1.96 -26.81 77.11
N ASP A 107 -0.97 -27.33 77.82
CA ASP A 107 -1.01 -28.63 78.51
C ASP A 107 -1.09 -28.51 80.04
N GLY A 108 -1.61 -27.38 80.51
CA GLY A 108 -1.59 -26.99 81.91
C GLY A 108 -2.45 -27.83 82.83
N THR A 109 -2.25 -27.63 84.14
CA THR A 109 -2.91 -28.43 85.17
C THR A 109 -3.50 -27.60 86.30
N THR A 110 -4.73 -27.92 86.70
CA THR A 110 -5.35 -27.39 87.92
C THR A 110 -5.34 -28.48 89.00
N ASN A 111 -4.74 -28.21 90.16
CA ASN A 111 -4.61 -29.19 91.24
C ASN A 111 -3.94 -30.53 90.83
N GLY A 112 -3.02 -30.48 89.85
CA GLY A 112 -2.31 -31.66 89.35
C GLY A 112 -3.14 -32.58 88.44
N GLY A 113 -4.35 -32.16 88.05
CA GLY A 113 -5.12 -32.79 86.96
C GLY A 113 -5.00 -31.97 85.67
N PRO A 114 -4.95 -32.61 84.48
CA PRO A 114 -4.96 -31.90 83.19
C PRO A 114 -6.18 -30.98 83.07
N ASP A 115 -5.94 -29.71 82.73
CA ASP A 115 -6.97 -28.68 82.57
C ASP A 115 -6.64 -27.77 81.37
N PRO A 116 -6.46 -28.33 80.16
CA PRO A 116 -5.99 -27.57 79.02
C PRO A 116 -6.99 -26.49 78.59
N ILE A 117 -6.51 -25.27 78.36
CA ILE A 117 -7.35 -24.16 77.88
C ILE A 117 -6.99 -23.82 76.43
N THR A 118 -8.02 -23.71 75.59
CA THR A 118 -7.88 -23.35 74.17
C THR A 118 -8.32 -21.91 73.93
N ILE A 119 -7.49 -21.14 73.25
CA ILE A 119 -7.81 -19.80 72.74
C ILE A 119 -7.68 -19.73 71.22
N ALA A 120 -8.33 -18.75 70.60
CA ALA A 120 -8.18 -18.48 69.17
C ALA A 120 -6.91 -17.63 68.90
N GLY A 121 -6.18 -17.98 67.85
CA GLY A 121 -5.08 -17.22 67.29
C GLY A 121 -5.36 -16.77 65.85
N THR A 122 -4.69 -15.70 65.45
CA THR A 122 -4.78 -15.13 64.09
C THR A 122 -3.39 -14.90 63.54
N ALA A 123 -3.26 -15.02 62.22
CA ALA A 123 -2.03 -14.64 61.51
C ALA A 123 -2.38 -14.02 60.17
N VAL A 124 -1.52 -13.13 59.70
CA VAL A 124 -1.59 -12.51 58.38
C VAL A 124 -0.30 -12.78 57.62
N LEU A 125 -0.42 -13.10 56.34
CA LEU A 125 0.69 -13.20 55.39
C LEU A 125 0.38 -12.29 54.21
N ASN A 126 1.33 -11.42 53.83
CA ASN A 126 1.19 -10.60 52.64
C ASN A 126 1.73 -11.35 51.41
N VAL A 127 0.91 -11.48 50.37
CA VAL A 127 1.36 -11.89 49.04
C VAL A 127 1.70 -10.64 48.24
N GLU A 128 2.97 -10.48 47.88
CA GLU A 128 3.48 -9.34 47.13
C GLU A 128 3.19 -9.53 45.64
N ALA A 129 2.63 -8.48 45.01
CA ALA A 129 2.34 -8.48 43.58
C ALA A 129 3.63 -8.57 42.75
N THR A 130 3.57 -9.33 41.66
CA THR A 130 4.62 -9.38 40.63
C THR A 130 4.18 -8.64 39.39
N ASN A 131 5.13 -8.10 38.60
CA ASN A 131 4.78 -7.54 37.30
C ASN A 131 4.62 -8.66 36.28
N ASP A 132 3.46 -8.74 35.67
CA ASP A 132 3.10 -9.69 34.63
C ASP A 132 3.25 -9.07 33.24
N ALA A 133 3.55 -9.93 32.25
CA ALA A 133 3.61 -9.45 30.87
C ALA A 133 2.21 -9.30 30.30
N PRO A 134 1.96 -8.30 29.43
CA PRO A 134 0.69 -8.19 28.74
C PRO A 134 0.42 -9.41 27.84
N GLU A 135 -0.83 -9.68 27.55
CA GLU A 135 -1.29 -10.74 26.65
C GLU A 135 -1.96 -10.16 25.40
N ILE A 136 -1.62 -10.72 24.22
CA ILE A 136 -2.30 -10.46 22.95
C ILE A 136 -3.25 -11.62 22.69
N THR A 137 -4.56 -11.34 22.66
CA THR A 137 -5.59 -12.29 22.29
C THR A 137 -6.01 -12.07 20.84
N ALA A 138 -6.02 -13.16 20.07
CA ALA A 138 -6.40 -13.18 18.66
C ALA A 138 -7.63 -14.07 18.45
N THR A 139 -8.74 -13.47 18.00
CA THR A 139 -9.98 -14.18 17.68
C THR A 139 -10.52 -13.70 16.35
N SER A 140 -10.52 -14.59 15.34
CA SER A 140 -10.98 -14.25 13.97
C SER A 140 -10.27 -13.01 13.42
N VAL A 141 -8.94 -12.99 13.52
CA VAL A 141 -8.12 -11.93 12.94
C VAL A 141 -8.37 -11.84 11.43
N THR A 142 -8.44 -10.63 10.89
CA THR A 142 -8.47 -10.42 9.44
C THR A 142 -7.22 -11.08 8.82
N ASP A 143 -7.41 -12.15 8.08
CA ASP A 143 -6.33 -12.98 7.52
C ASP A 143 -6.17 -12.81 6.00
N THR A 144 -7.09 -12.05 5.37
CA THR A 144 -7.08 -11.74 3.95
C THR A 144 -7.59 -10.32 3.73
N ILE A 145 -6.87 -9.55 2.93
CA ILE A 145 -7.25 -8.22 2.43
C ILE A 145 -7.06 -8.18 0.92
N ASN A 146 -7.58 -7.13 0.29
CA ASN A 146 -7.27 -6.82 -1.11
C ASN A 146 -6.15 -5.78 -1.17
N GLU A 147 -5.42 -5.77 -2.27
CA GLU A 147 -4.51 -4.69 -2.65
C GLU A 147 -5.32 -3.42 -2.92
N ALA A 148 -5.48 -2.61 -1.88
CA ALA A 148 -6.21 -1.35 -1.92
C ALA A 148 -5.94 -0.58 -0.62
N ASP A 149 -6.14 0.74 -0.65
CA ASP A 149 -6.10 1.54 0.57
C ASP A 149 -7.25 1.16 1.53
N GLY A 150 -6.95 1.21 2.83
CA GLY A 150 -7.95 1.31 3.88
C GLY A 150 -8.60 -0.02 4.22
N GLN A 151 -7.86 -1.13 4.09
CA GLN A 151 -8.32 -2.45 4.47
C GLN A 151 -8.36 -2.59 5.99
N LYS A 152 -9.54 -2.86 6.54
CA LYS A 152 -9.74 -2.85 7.99
C LYS A 152 -9.26 -4.15 8.65
N ILE A 153 -8.47 -4.01 9.71
CA ILE A 153 -8.01 -5.13 10.53
C ILE A 153 -8.86 -5.23 11.80
N THR A 154 -9.26 -6.46 12.13
CA THR A 154 -10.07 -6.78 13.31
C THR A 154 -9.58 -8.06 13.98
N GLY A 155 -10.14 -8.39 15.15
CA GLY A 155 -9.91 -9.67 15.82
C GLY A 155 -8.71 -9.71 16.77
N ILE A 156 -8.09 -8.57 17.05
CA ILE A 156 -6.96 -8.43 17.98
C ILE A 156 -7.45 -7.66 19.22
N SER A 157 -7.10 -8.14 20.40
CA SER A 157 -7.32 -7.45 21.67
C SER A 157 -6.14 -7.66 22.61
N VAL A 158 -5.97 -6.75 23.55
CA VAL A 158 -4.88 -6.76 24.53
C VAL A 158 -5.44 -6.78 25.94
N SER A 159 -4.77 -7.50 26.84
CA SER A 159 -5.10 -7.54 28.26
C SER A 159 -3.83 -7.63 29.07
N ASP A 160 -3.95 -7.28 30.34
CA ASP A 160 -2.86 -7.37 31.29
C ASP A 160 -3.49 -7.48 32.68
N ILE A 161 -3.03 -8.43 33.48
CA ILE A 161 -3.63 -8.76 34.77
C ILE A 161 -3.35 -7.69 35.83
N ASP A 162 -2.27 -6.92 35.65
CA ASP A 162 -1.88 -5.81 36.52
C ASP A 162 -2.78 -4.59 36.38
N PHE A 163 -3.54 -4.48 35.29
CA PHE A 163 -4.42 -3.34 35.00
C PHE A 163 -5.79 -3.49 35.69
N THR A 164 -5.77 -3.80 36.98
CA THR A 164 -6.96 -3.90 37.83
C THR A 164 -6.89 -2.91 39.00
N GLY A 165 -8.00 -2.74 39.74
CA GLY A 165 -8.04 -1.90 40.95
C GLY A 165 -7.54 -0.46 40.71
N ALA A 166 -6.51 -0.04 41.45
CA ALA A 166 -5.92 1.30 41.35
C ALA A 166 -5.24 1.57 39.99
N GLN A 167 -4.80 0.52 39.30
CA GLN A 167 -4.10 0.59 38.02
C GLN A 167 -5.00 0.35 36.80
N ALA A 168 -6.31 0.18 37.00
CA ALA A 168 -7.27 -0.02 35.90
C ALA A 168 -7.27 1.11 34.85
N ASN A 169 -6.79 2.30 35.21
CA ASN A 169 -6.64 3.44 34.30
C ASN A 169 -5.17 3.73 33.94
N GLY A 170 -4.27 2.79 34.17
CA GLY A 170 -2.89 2.83 33.71
C GLY A 170 -2.83 2.92 32.18
N ILE A 171 -1.70 3.41 31.66
CA ILE A 171 -1.49 3.55 30.23
C ILE A 171 -0.62 2.40 29.75
N MET A 172 -1.13 1.67 28.77
CA MET A 172 -0.43 0.66 27.97
C MET A 172 0.00 1.28 26.64
N THR A 173 1.05 0.73 26.04
CA THR A 173 1.53 1.09 24.71
C THR A 173 1.35 -0.11 23.77
N VAL A 174 0.70 0.09 22.63
CA VAL A 174 0.63 -0.90 21.54
C VAL A 174 1.29 -0.34 20.30
N THR A 175 2.29 -1.05 19.75
CA THR A 175 2.93 -0.71 18.48
C THR A 175 2.46 -1.69 17.41
N LEU A 176 2.04 -1.14 16.27
CA LEU A 176 1.59 -1.86 15.09
C LEU A 176 2.54 -1.57 13.93
N ALA A 177 2.96 -2.61 13.22
CA ALA A 177 3.81 -2.50 12.04
C ALA A 177 3.41 -3.53 10.99
N VAL A 178 3.59 -3.20 9.72
CA VAL A 178 3.48 -4.16 8.61
C VAL A 178 4.81 -4.30 7.90
N THR A 179 5.05 -5.46 7.28
CA THR A 179 6.27 -5.69 6.47
C THR A 179 6.30 -4.86 5.19
N GLU A 180 5.13 -4.51 4.67
CA GLU A 180 4.90 -3.73 3.44
C GLU A 180 3.52 -3.07 3.54
N GLY A 181 3.33 -1.93 2.85
CA GLY A 181 2.18 -1.05 3.02
C GLY A 181 2.29 -0.16 4.26
N ASP A 182 1.21 0.54 4.59
CA ASP A 182 1.17 1.49 5.70
C ASP A 182 0.04 1.16 6.69
N VAL A 183 0.34 1.24 8.00
CA VAL A 183 -0.71 1.16 9.03
C VAL A 183 -1.30 2.54 9.27
N ARG A 184 -2.63 2.64 9.24
CA ARG A 184 -3.38 3.83 9.65
C ARG A 184 -4.33 3.47 10.77
N VAL A 185 -4.42 4.32 11.80
CA VAL A 185 -5.38 4.12 12.89
C VAL A 185 -6.29 5.33 13.04
N GLU A 186 -7.59 5.07 12.96
CA GLU A 186 -8.64 6.08 13.12
C GLU A 186 -9.47 5.79 14.38
N PRO A 187 -9.09 6.36 15.54
CA PRO A 187 -9.78 6.07 16.79
C PRO A 187 -11.21 6.64 16.80
N PRO A 188 -12.19 5.95 17.42
CA PRO A 188 -13.51 6.52 17.68
C PRO A 188 -13.41 7.84 18.48
N ALA A 189 -14.31 8.79 18.21
CA ALA A 189 -14.29 10.08 18.89
C ALA A 189 -14.45 9.89 20.41
N GLY A 190 -13.51 10.45 21.19
CA GLY A 190 -13.51 10.33 22.65
C GLY A 190 -13.00 8.98 23.18
N SER A 191 -12.33 8.16 22.35
CA SER A 191 -11.74 6.88 22.78
C SER A 191 -10.69 7.01 23.88
N GLY A 192 -10.09 8.20 24.08
CA GLY A 192 -9.01 8.38 25.04
C GLY A 192 -7.67 7.75 24.62
N VAL A 193 -7.58 7.21 23.40
CA VAL A 193 -6.33 6.70 22.81
C VAL A 193 -5.59 7.83 22.11
N THR A 194 -4.30 7.94 22.40
CA THR A 194 -3.37 8.79 21.65
C THR A 194 -2.70 7.94 20.58
N VAL A 195 -2.73 8.40 19.33
CA VAL A 195 -2.07 7.75 18.20
C VAL A 195 -0.82 8.56 17.86
N GLY A 196 0.32 7.89 17.77
CA GLY A 196 1.60 8.44 17.36
C GLY A 196 2.26 7.63 16.25
N ALA A 197 3.26 8.20 15.59
CA ALA A 197 4.10 7.49 14.63
C ALA A 197 5.39 7.02 15.32
N GLY A 198 5.78 5.77 15.07
CA GLY A 198 7.04 5.18 15.48
C GLY A 198 8.12 5.29 14.40
N MET A 199 9.08 4.37 14.40
CA MET A 199 10.08 4.30 13.34
C MET A 199 9.56 3.44 12.19
N PHE A 200 10.07 3.64 10.97
CA PHE A 200 9.78 2.75 9.82
C PHE A 200 8.29 2.49 9.56
N GLY A 201 7.42 3.50 9.69
CA GLY A 201 5.98 3.36 9.42
C GLY A 201 5.16 2.73 10.55
N GLU A 202 5.76 2.47 11.71
CA GLU A 202 5.04 2.00 12.90
C GLU A 202 3.97 3.00 13.37
N ILE A 203 2.85 2.48 13.88
CA ILE A 203 1.84 3.24 14.60
C ILE A 203 1.82 2.82 16.06
N ILE A 204 1.86 3.82 16.95
CA ILE A 204 1.88 3.62 18.39
C ILE A 204 0.54 4.11 18.97
N LEU A 205 -0.13 3.25 19.72
CA LEU A 205 -1.36 3.53 20.46
C LEU A 205 -1.03 3.59 21.94
N MET A 206 -1.38 4.70 22.59
CA MET A 206 -1.23 4.87 24.04
C MET A 206 -2.60 5.13 24.66
N GLY A 207 -3.00 4.32 25.62
CA GLY A 207 -4.29 4.44 26.31
C GLY A 207 -4.46 3.39 27.40
N THR A 208 -5.61 3.38 28.06
CA THR A 208 -5.97 2.25 28.93
C THR A 208 -6.26 1.01 28.08
N PRO A 209 -6.15 -0.22 28.63
CA PRO A 209 -6.47 -1.44 27.88
C PRO A 209 -7.87 -1.41 27.25
N ASP A 210 -8.87 -0.94 28.00
CA ASP A 210 -10.25 -0.77 27.50
C ASP A 210 -10.34 0.20 26.32
N ASN A 211 -9.65 1.35 26.41
CA ASN A 211 -9.64 2.36 25.36
C ASN A 211 -8.96 1.84 24.09
N ILE A 212 -7.83 1.14 24.24
CA ILE A 212 -7.10 0.52 23.13
C ILE A 212 -7.97 -0.56 22.48
N ASN A 213 -8.60 -1.44 23.26
CA ASN A 213 -9.51 -2.46 22.73
C ASN A 213 -10.74 -1.87 22.04
N SER A 214 -11.21 -0.68 22.45
CA SER A 214 -12.25 0.03 21.71
C SER A 214 -11.81 0.52 20.32
N VAL A 215 -10.50 0.71 20.10
CA VAL A 215 -9.94 1.06 18.78
C VAL A 215 -9.68 -0.22 17.98
N LEU A 216 -8.96 -1.20 18.54
CA LEU A 216 -8.63 -2.46 17.86
C LEU A 216 -9.88 -3.27 17.47
N GLY A 217 -10.92 -3.23 18.32
CA GLY A 217 -12.20 -3.88 18.11
C GLY A 217 -13.32 -2.96 17.59
N ALA A 218 -12.98 -1.81 17.02
CA ALA A 218 -13.99 -0.85 16.55
C ALA A 218 -14.93 -1.48 15.51
N THR A 219 -16.24 -1.26 15.64
CA THR A 219 -17.25 -1.83 14.74
C THR A 219 -17.65 -0.90 13.59
N ASP A 220 -17.42 0.41 13.71
CA ASP A 220 -17.66 1.40 12.66
C ASP A 220 -16.70 1.19 11.49
N ALA A 221 -17.21 1.17 10.25
CA ALA A 221 -16.41 0.91 9.05
C ALA A 221 -15.26 1.92 8.83
N SER A 222 -15.40 3.14 9.36
CA SER A 222 -14.43 4.23 9.21
C SER A 222 -13.50 4.40 10.42
N LYS A 223 -13.61 3.54 11.43
CA LYS A 223 -12.82 3.59 12.66
C LYS A 223 -12.15 2.25 12.96
N GLY A 224 -10.99 2.34 13.61
CA GLY A 224 -10.16 1.21 13.99
C GLY A 224 -8.80 1.24 13.32
N VAL A 225 -8.23 0.05 13.11
CA VAL A 225 -6.94 -0.15 12.46
C VAL A 225 -7.17 -0.50 10.99
N PHE A 226 -6.41 0.14 10.12
CA PHE A 226 -6.44 -0.05 8.69
C PHE A 226 -5.03 -0.30 8.19
N VAL A 227 -4.92 -1.11 7.14
CA VAL A 227 -3.71 -1.25 6.34
C VAL A 227 -4.02 -0.65 4.98
N ASP A 228 -3.20 0.29 4.56
CA ASP A 228 -3.09 0.69 3.17
C ASP A 228 -2.22 -0.34 2.47
N ALA A 229 -2.84 -1.12 1.58
CA ALA A 229 -2.17 -2.15 0.81
C ALA A 229 -2.16 -1.81 -0.68
N GLY A 230 -2.33 -0.54 -1.07
CA GLY A 230 -2.39 -0.15 -2.48
C GLY A 230 -1.06 -0.23 -3.23
N ASP A 231 0.06 -0.28 -2.51
CA ASP A 231 1.42 -0.41 -3.07
C ASP A 231 2.09 -1.70 -2.53
N VAL A 232 1.35 -2.82 -2.42
CA VAL A 232 1.84 -4.05 -1.79
C VAL A 232 1.98 -5.17 -2.81
N ASP A 233 3.23 -5.40 -3.25
CA ASP A 233 3.56 -6.41 -4.25
C ASP A 233 3.50 -7.84 -3.68
N ALA A 234 3.66 -7.99 -2.36
CA ALA A 234 3.70 -9.30 -1.72
C ALA A 234 2.31 -9.94 -1.60
N ALA A 235 2.19 -11.21 -2.04
CA ALA A 235 0.98 -12.03 -1.84
C ALA A 235 0.56 -12.21 -0.37
N SER A 236 1.42 -11.83 0.59
CA SER A 236 1.07 -11.73 2.00
C SER A 236 2.00 -10.77 2.73
N ILE A 237 1.45 -10.03 3.68
CA ILE A 237 2.20 -9.20 4.62
C ILE A 237 2.15 -9.79 6.04
N THR A 238 3.08 -9.37 6.89
CA THR A 238 3.01 -9.65 8.34
C THR A 238 2.64 -8.39 9.09
N LEU A 239 1.53 -8.42 9.84
CA LEU A 239 1.20 -7.42 10.86
C LEU A 239 1.83 -7.84 12.19
N SER A 240 2.83 -7.08 12.64
CA SER A 240 3.45 -7.24 13.95
C SER A 240 2.74 -6.38 14.98
N VAL A 241 2.32 -6.99 16.08
CA VAL A 241 1.72 -6.32 17.24
C VAL A 241 2.63 -6.50 18.43
N LYS A 242 3.08 -5.38 18.97
CA LYS A 242 3.84 -5.30 20.22
C LYS A 242 3.02 -4.59 21.27
N VAL A 243 2.99 -5.11 22.49
CA VAL A 243 2.29 -4.52 23.63
C VAL A 243 3.28 -4.37 24.79
N GLU A 244 3.29 -3.20 25.42
CA GLU A 244 4.08 -2.89 26.61
C GLU A 244 3.19 -2.35 27.73
N ASP A 245 3.39 -2.87 28.94
CA ASP A 245 2.69 -2.49 30.18
C ASP A 245 3.16 -1.12 30.75
N ASN A 246 4.26 -0.56 30.21
CA ASN A 246 4.99 0.60 30.74
C ASN A 246 5.41 0.46 32.23
N GLY A 247 5.56 -0.77 32.72
CA GLY A 247 5.93 -1.09 34.10
C GLY A 247 4.82 -0.84 35.12
N VAL A 248 3.55 -0.88 34.70
CA VAL A 248 2.38 -0.80 35.57
C VAL A 248 2.17 -2.15 36.26
N TYR A 249 2.31 -2.21 37.59
CA TYR A 249 2.14 -3.48 38.34
C TYR A 249 1.50 -3.33 39.74
N PHE A 250 1.98 -2.40 40.58
CA PHE A 250 1.48 -2.29 41.96
C PHE A 250 1.44 -0.85 42.51
N GLU A 251 0.64 -0.62 43.56
CA GLU A 251 0.35 0.72 44.14
C GLU A 251 1.61 1.60 44.32
N ASN A 252 1.67 2.70 43.58
CA ASN A 252 2.73 3.72 43.63
C ASN A 252 4.16 3.23 43.33
N ALA A 253 4.32 2.04 42.77
CA ALA A 253 5.58 1.50 42.31
C ALA A 253 5.53 1.27 40.79
N SER A 254 6.61 1.65 40.08
CA SER A 254 6.79 1.35 38.67
C SER A 254 7.79 0.20 38.53
N GLY A 255 7.39 -0.86 37.87
CA GLY A 255 8.20 -2.03 37.57
C GLY A 255 9.11 -1.76 36.36
N THR A 256 9.87 -2.78 35.97
CA THR A 256 10.46 -2.80 34.64
C THR A 256 9.36 -3.10 33.64
N ALA A 257 9.26 -2.32 32.56
CA ALA A 257 8.29 -2.61 31.52
C ALA A 257 8.50 -4.02 30.95
N LEU A 258 7.41 -4.77 30.85
CA LEU A 258 7.33 -6.07 30.19
C LEU A 258 6.56 -5.93 28.87
N GLU A 259 6.87 -6.84 27.96
CA GLU A 259 6.35 -6.79 26.59
C GLU A 259 5.86 -8.15 26.11
N ALA A 260 4.87 -8.11 25.22
CA ALA A 260 4.44 -9.23 24.41
C ALA A 260 4.46 -8.84 22.93
N ASN A 261 4.83 -9.79 22.08
CA ASN A 261 4.93 -9.61 20.63
C ASN A 261 4.21 -10.76 19.94
N GLN A 262 3.39 -10.45 18.93
CA GLN A 262 2.72 -11.45 18.10
C GLN A 262 2.63 -10.96 16.65
N ASP A 263 2.97 -11.85 15.73
CA ASP A 263 2.90 -11.62 14.29
C ASP A 263 1.67 -12.31 13.70
N PHE A 264 0.98 -11.61 12.80
CA PHE A 264 -0.17 -12.12 12.05
C PHE A 264 0.13 -12.05 10.55
N THR A 265 0.06 -13.19 9.87
CA THR A 265 0.12 -13.22 8.41
C THR A 265 -1.23 -12.82 7.83
N ILE A 266 -1.23 -11.85 6.92
CA ILE A 266 -2.39 -11.37 6.19
C ILE A 266 -2.13 -11.62 4.71
N ASN A 267 -2.96 -12.42 4.05
CA ASN A 267 -2.88 -12.63 2.61
C ASN A 267 -3.38 -11.38 1.88
N VAL A 268 -2.69 -10.97 0.83
CA VAL A 268 -3.12 -9.86 -0.03
C VAL A 268 -3.61 -10.46 -1.33
N THR A 269 -4.83 -10.11 -1.72
CA THR A 269 -5.40 -10.49 -3.01
C THR A 269 -5.12 -9.36 -3.99
N PRO A 270 -4.30 -9.59 -5.04
CA PRO A 270 -3.99 -8.57 -6.03
C PRO A 270 -5.24 -8.07 -6.75
N VAL A 271 -5.30 -6.78 -7.03
CA VAL A 271 -6.45 -6.12 -7.65
C VAL A 271 -5.98 -5.32 -8.85
N ALA A 272 -6.37 -5.79 -10.04
CA ALA A 272 -6.05 -5.07 -11.26
C ALA A 272 -6.69 -3.66 -11.27
N ASP A 273 -5.90 -2.65 -11.56
CA ASP A 273 -6.27 -1.24 -11.64
C ASP A 273 -6.28 -0.74 -13.08
N ALA A 274 -7.30 0.06 -13.42
CA ALA A 274 -7.50 0.47 -14.80
C ALA A 274 -6.36 1.38 -15.31
N PRO A 275 -5.64 0.98 -16.38
CA PRO A 275 -4.56 1.80 -16.91
C PRO A 275 -5.09 3.07 -17.58
N THR A 276 -4.19 4.03 -17.80
CA THR A 276 -4.46 5.21 -18.61
C THR A 276 -4.19 4.93 -20.09
N LEU A 277 -5.01 5.49 -20.98
CA LEU A 277 -4.85 5.41 -22.42
C LEU A 277 -5.18 6.77 -23.07
N GLY A 278 -4.35 7.19 -24.02
CA GLY A 278 -4.53 8.38 -24.82
C GLY A 278 -3.75 8.30 -26.13
N ILE A 279 -3.82 9.38 -26.90
CA ILE A 279 -2.95 9.63 -28.05
C ILE A 279 -2.20 10.92 -27.74
N ASP A 280 -0.90 10.92 -27.94
CA ASP A 280 -0.08 12.13 -27.84
C ASP A 280 -0.68 13.20 -28.78
N PRO A 281 -0.96 14.42 -28.29
CA PRO A 281 -1.56 15.47 -29.10
C PRO A 281 -0.85 15.73 -30.44
N GLN A 282 0.46 15.46 -30.55
CA GLN A 282 1.21 15.62 -31.81
C GLN A 282 0.83 14.59 -32.88
N PHE A 283 0.15 13.51 -32.50
CA PHE A 283 -0.27 12.42 -33.37
C PHE A 283 -1.80 12.28 -33.40
N ASN A 284 -2.56 13.31 -33.01
CA ASN A 284 -4.02 13.24 -32.99
C ASN A 284 -4.64 12.86 -34.34
N TYR A 285 -3.96 13.16 -35.45
CA TYR A 285 -4.33 12.75 -36.81
C TYR A 285 -4.56 11.24 -36.98
N ILE A 286 -3.93 10.38 -36.16
CA ILE A 286 -4.14 8.93 -36.24
C ILE A 286 -5.52 8.49 -35.73
N ARG A 287 -6.32 9.40 -35.16
CA ARG A 287 -7.72 9.12 -34.79
C ARG A 287 -8.63 8.98 -36.01
N GLN A 288 -8.26 9.58 -37.13
CA GLN A 288 -9.03 9.57 -38.36
C GLN A 288 -8.10 9.33 -39.54
N ILE A 289 -8.07 8.10 -40.04
CA ILE A 289 -7.20 7.67 -41.13
C ILE A 289 -8.05 7.48 -42.38
N ALA A 290 -7.65 8.11 -43.48
CA ALA A 290 -8.25 7.90 -44.79
C ALA A 290 -7.17 7.47 -45.78
N ALA A 291 -7.30 6.28 -46.35
CA ALA A 291 -6.27 5.71 -47.20
C ALA A 291 -6.85 5.08 -48.47
N SER A 292 -6.08 5.08 -49.54
CA SER A 292 -6.37 4.21 -50.69
C SER A 292 -6.09 2.73 -50.34
N GLN A 293 -6.69 1.79 -51.08
CA GLN A 293 -6.41 0.37 -50.89
C GLN A 293 -4.91 0.07 -51.07
N THR A 294 -4.26 0.58 -52.12
CA THR A 294 -2.82 0.36 -52.34
C THR A 294 -1.98 0.92 -51.20
N ALA A 295 -2.28 2.13 -50.71
CA ALA A 295 -1.59 2.71 -49.55
C ALA A 295 -1.66 1.81 -48.32
N SER A 296 -2.84 1.26 -48.03
CA SER A 296 -3.04 0.38 -46.88
C SER A 296 -2.24 -0.94 -46.95
N SER A 297 -1.76 -1.33 -48.13
CA SER A 297 -0.89 -2.49 -48.31
C SER A 297 0.55 -2.27 -47.85
N GLN A 298 0.98 -1.01 -47.76
CA GLN A 298 2.31 -0.60 -47.29
C GLN A 298 2.37 -0.48 -45.76
N GLY A 299 1.21 -0.51 -45.09
CA GLY A 299 1.08 -0.36 -43.65
C GLY A 299 0.67 1.05 -43.26
N LEU A 300 -0.31 1.15 -42.38
CA LEU A 300 -0.80 2.40 -41.82
C LEU A 300 -0.32 2.52 -40.38
N ALA A 301 0.67 3.37 -40.15
CA ALA A 301 1.22 3.62 -38.83
C ALA A 301 0.18 4.25 -37.89
N ILE A 302 0.03 3.66 -36.70
CA ILE A 302 -0.82 4.17 -35.61
C ILE A 302 0.04 4.48 -34.39
N VAL A 303 0.98 5.40 -34.60
CA VAL A 303 1.97 5.84 -33.60
C VAL A 303 1.40 6.87 -32.62
N GLY A 304 2.12 7.12 -31.53
CA GLY A 304 1.73 8.11 -30.52
C GLY A 304 0.65 7.62 -29.56
N ILE A 305 0.32 6.32 -29.55
CA ILE A 305 -0.54 5.72 -28.52
C ILE A 305 0.20 5.76 -27.19
N MET A 306 -0.38 6.46 -26.21
CA MET A 306 0.16 6.59 -24.87
C MET A 306 -0.64 5.72 -23.90
N ALA A 307 -0.04 4.65 -23.40
CA ALA A 307 -0.63 3.81 -22.36
C ALA A 307 0.30 3.70 -21.15
N ALA A 308 -0.25 3.77 -19.94
CA ALA A 308 0.52 3.65 -18.71
C ALA A 308 -0.31 2.98 -17.62
N LEU A 309 0.35 2.11 -16.86
CA LEU A 309 -0.23 1.46 -15.69
C LEU A 309 -0.45 2.47 -14.56
N THR A 310 -1.44 2.19 -13.73
CA THR A 310 -1.68 2.88 -12.46
C THR A 310 -0.97 2.18 -11.31
N ASP A 311 -0.77 0.88 -11.41
CA ASP A 311 0.06 0.06 -10.54
C ASP A 311 1.25 -0.50 -11.34
N ILE A 312 2.47 -0.24 -10.86
CA ILE A 312 3.70 -0.58 -11.57
C ILE A 312 4.02 -2.08 -11.56
N ASP A 313 3.34 -2.86 -10.72
CA ASP A 313 3.55 -4.30 -10.56
C ASP A 313 2.65 -5.16 -11.46
N GLU A 314 1.76 -4.51 -12.20
CA GLU A 314 0.95 -5.11 -13.25
C GLU A 314 1.70 -5.24 -14.59
N VAL A 315 1.15 -6.00 -15.53
CA VAL A 315 1.65 -6.07 -16.91
C VAL A 315 0.72 -5.31 -17.86
N LEU A 316 1.28 -4.37 -18.61
CA LEU A 316 0.56 -3.59 -19.63
C LEU A 316 0.51 -4.31 -20.98
N SER A 317 -0.68 -4.31 -21.59
CA SER A 317 -0.90 -4.64 -23.01
C SER A 317 -1.98 -3.75 -23.63
N LEU A 318 -2.08 -3.74 -24.96
CA LEU A 318 -3.23 -3.17 -25.67
C LEU A 318 -4.07 -4.26 -26.30
N GLU A 319 -5.38 -4.04 -26.32
CA GLU A 319 -6.35 -4.79 -27.10
C GLU A 319 -6.92 -3.93 -28.22
N LEU A 320 -6.81 -4.41 -29.46
CA LEU A 320 -7.44 -3.78 -30.63
C LEU A 320 -8.58 -4.67 -31.13
N THR A 321 -9.76 -4.08 -31.27
CA THR A 321 -10.95 -4.71 -31.86
C THR A 321 -11.49 -3.85 -33.00
N GLY A 322 -12.27 -4.44 -33.90
CA GLY A 322 -12.80 -3.72 -35.07
C GLY A 322 -11.81 -3.58 -36.24
N VAL A 323 -10.58 -4.11 -36.09
CA VAL A 323 -9.61 -4.22 -37.20
C VAL A 323 -10.24 -5.00 -38.36
N PRO A 324 -10.18 -4.49 -39.62
CA PRO A 324 -10.77 -5.15 -40.78
C PRO A 324 -10.27 -6.60 -40.94
N ALA A 325 -11.14 -7.50 -41.42
CA ALA A 325 -10.74 -8.90 -41.64
C ALA A 325 -9.65 -9.08 -42.71
N SER A 326 -9.52 -8.11 -43.62
CA SER A 326 -8.47 -8.02 -44.62
C SER A 326 -7.16 -7.44 -44.07
N ALA A 327 -7.13 -7.01 -42.80
CA ALA A 327 -5.99 -6.36 -42.15
C ALA A 327 -5.47 -7.16 -40.93
N GLY A 328 -4.21 -6.91 -40.58
CA GLY A 328 -3.59 -7.38 -39.35
C GLY A 328 -2.89 -6.24 -38.62
N VAL A 329 -2.54 -6.49 -37.35
CA VAL A 329 -1.76 -5.57 -36.52
C VAL A 329 -0.33 -6.08 -36.45
N THR A 330 0.63 -5.22 -36.75
CA THR A 330 2.07 -5.53 -36.71
C THR A 330 2.85 -4.44 -35.99
N SER A 331 4.12 -4.72 -35.70
CA SER A 331 5.06 -3.73 -35.15
C SER A 331 6.44 -3.86 -35.80
N GLY A 332 7.32 -2.89 -35.53
CA GLY A 332 8.73 -2.96 -35.91
C GLY A 332 9.58 -3.90 -35.04
N VAL A 333 9.00 -4.52 -33.99
CA VAL A 333 9.73 -5.38 -33.04
C VAL A 333 9.81 -6.82 -33.56
N SER A 334 10.99 -7.44 -33.45
CA SER A 334 11.22 -8.82 -33.89
C SER A 334 12.02 -9.63 -32.86
N PRO A 335 11.51 -10.79 -32.39
CA PRO A 335 10.22 -11.40 -32.76
C PRO A 335 9.04 -10.64 -32.14
N SER A 336 7.93 -10.53 -32.88
CA SER A 336 6.69 -9.96 -32.35
C SER A 336 5.97 -10.95 -31.43
N GLY A 337 5.46 -10.44 -30.31
CA GLY A 337 4.55 -11.08 -29.39
C GLY A 337 3.08 -10.73 -29.62
N ILE A 338 2.76 -9.92 -30.65
CA ILE A 338 1.38 -9.63 -31.05
C ILE A 338 0.65 -10.94 -31.38
N SER A 339 -0.56 -11.08 -30.85
CA SER A 339 -1.39 -12.26 -31.06
C SER A 339 -2.83 -11.90 -31.42
N PHE A 340 -3.53 -12.80 -32.10
CA PHE A 340 -4.92 -12.63 -32.50
C PHE A 340 -5.73 -13.87 -32.14
N ASP A 341 -6.83 -13.69 -31.40
CA ASP A 341 -7.68 -14.80 -30.94
C ASP A 341 -8.88 -15.10 -31.86
N GLY A 342 -9.05 -14.31 -32.93
CA GLY A 342 -10.19 -14.36 -33.84
C GLY A 342 -11.09 -13.13 -33.78
N THR A 343 -11.01 -12.33 -32.71
CA THR A 343 -11.77 -11.10 -32.53
C THR A 343 -10.93 -9.93 -32.03
N THR A 344 -9.92 -10.20 -31.22
CA THR A 344 -9.10 -9.20 -30.55
C THR A 344 -7.64 -9.44 -30.86
N TRP A 345 -6.95 -8.36 -31.19
CA TRP A 345 -5.50 -8.32 -31.28
C TRP A 345 -4.93 -7.89 -29.93
N THR A 346 -4.03 -8.67 -29.36
CA THR A 346 -3.31 -8.31 -28.13
C THR A 346 -1.89 -7.89 -28.49
N VAL A 347 -1.51 -6.67 -28.08
CA VAL A 347 -0.21 -6.07 -28.34
C VAL A 347 0.56 -5.91 -27.01
N PRO A 348 1.76 -6.49 -26.88
CA PRO A 348 2.65 -6.24 -25.75
C PRO A 348 3.10 -4.78 -25.64
N SER A 349 3.38 -4.31 -24.43
CA SER A 349 3.75 -2.90 -24.19
C SER A 349 5.01 -2.42 -24.91
N ASP A 350 5.97 -3.30 -25.19
CA ASP A 350 7.21 -2.97 -25.90
C ASP A 350 7.03 -2.80 -27.42
N GLU A 351 5.85 -3.13 -27.96
CA GLU A 351 5.53 -3.02 -29.38
C GLU A 351 4.68 -1.80 -29.75
N ILE A 352 4.11 -1.11 -28.74
CA ILE A 352 3.13 -0.02 -28.91
C ILE A 352 3.68 1.12 -29.78
N ASP A 353 4.95 1.49 -29.60
CA ASP A 353 5.55 2.67 -30.24
C ASP A 353 5.69 2.57 -31.77
N THR A 354 5.57 1.36 -32.33
CA THR A 354 5.80 1.10 -33.76
C THR A 354 4.65 0.35 -34.42
N LEU A 355 3.44 0.49 -33.86
CA LEU A 355 2.27 -0.21 -34.35
C LEU A 355 1.83 0.24 -35.75
N GLU A 356 1.46 -0.74 -36.56
CA GLU A 356 0.94 -0.56 -37.91
C GLU A 356 -0.28 -1.46 -38.16
N ILE A 357 -1.25 -0.94 -38.90
CA ILE A 357 -2.34 -1.72 -39.50
C ILE A 357 -1.97 -2.04 -40.94
N VAL A 358 -1.78 -3.32 -41.25
CA VAL A 358 -1.25 -3.78 -42.55
C VAL A 358 -2.23 -4.74 -43.21
N ALA A 359 -2.39 -4.64 -44.53
CA ALA A 359 -3.15 -5.61 -45.30
C ALA A 359 -2.58 -7.04 -45.18
N THR A 360 -3.45 -8.02 -45.00
CA THR A 360 -3.08 -9.45 -44.97
C THR A 360 -2.70 -9.99 -46.35
N ASP A 361 -3.22 -9.39 -47.43
CA ASP A 361 -2.81 -9.62 -48.80
C ASP A 361 -2.26 -8.32 -49.39
N THR A 362 -0.94 -8.26 -49.52
CA THR A 362 -0.24 -7.08 -50.05
C THR A 362 -0.56 -6.77 -51.50
N ASN A 363 -1.24 -7.66 -52.25
CA ASN A 363 -1.67 -7.38 -53.62
C ASN A 363 -3.06 -6.75 -53.71
N SER A 364 -3.85 -6.80 -52.63
CA SER A 364 -5.25 -6.38 -52.62
C SER A 364 -5.53 -5.23 -51.66
N GLY A 365 -4.61 -4.92 -50.73
CA GLY A 365 -4.84 -3.91 -49.70
C GLY A 365 -5.87 -4.34 -48.66
N ILE A 366 -6.29 -3.40 -47.82
CA ILE A 366 -7.45 -3.54 -46.94
C ILE A 366 -8.72 -3.34 -47.80
N ASP A 367 -9.78 -4.12 -47.55
CA ASP A 367 -11.05 -3.98 -48.27
C ASP A 367 -11.61 -2.55 -48.15
N ILE A 368 -12.18 -2.02 -49.23
CA ILE A 368 -12.86 -0.71 -49.24
C ILE A 368 -13.99 -0.70 -48.21
N GLY A 369 -14.01 0.31 -47.35
CA GLY A 369 -15.00 0.45 -46.29
C GLY A 369 -14.62 1.48 -45.25
N SER A 370 -15.51 1.66 -44.27
CA SER A 370 -15.28 2.47 -43.09
C SER A 370 -15.28 1.56 -41.87
N TYR A 371 -14.29 1.71 -41.01
CA TYR A 371 -14.02 0.82 -39.89
C TYR A 371 -13.75 1.62 -38.63
N ASP A 372 -14.40 1.24 -37.54
CA ASP A 372 -14.12 1.78 -36.20
C ASP A 372 -13.23 0.78 -35.45
N ILE A 373 -11.97 1.14 -35.28
CA ILE A 373 -10.99 0.38 -34.50
C ILE A 373 -11.01 0.90 -33.07
N SER A 374 -11.32 0.03 -32.12
CA SER A 374 -11.29 0.36 -30.69
C SER A 374 -10.01 -0.16 -30.08
N VAL A 375 -9.20 0.75 -29.53
CA VAL A 375 -7.98 0.46 -28.78
C VAL A 375 -8.28 0.58 -27.28
N THR A 376 -7.94 -0.43 -26.50
CA THR A 376 -8.12 -0.47 -25.05
C THR A 376 -6.81 -0.87 -24.40
N ALA A 377 -6.36 -0.16 -23.36
CA ALA A 377 -5.22 -0.60 -22.56
C ALA A 377 -5.71 -1.56 -21.48
N ILE A 378 -4.97 -2.65 -21.28
CA ILE A 378 -5.26 -3.69 -20.31
C ILE A 378 -4.08 -3.78 -19.34
N SER A 379 -4.38 -3.71 -18.05
CA SER A 379 -3.47 -4.16 -17.01
C SER A 379 -3.81 -5.59 -16.63
N THR A 380 -2.80 -6.42 -16.43
CA THR A 380 -2.97 -7.81 -16.03
C THR A 380 -2.12 -8.11 -14.81
N GLU A 381 -2.78 -8.69 -13.81
CA GLU A 381 -2.22 -9.08 -12.54
C GLU A 381 -1.48 -10.41 -12.58
N SER A 382 -0.68 -10.65 -11.54
CA SER A 382 0.04 -11.92 -11.35
C SER A 382 -0.89 -13.14 -11.25
N ASN A 383 -2.13 -12.92 -10.81
CA ASN A 383 -3.19 -13.93 -10.70
C ASN A 383 -4.06 -14.04 -11.97
N GLY A 384 -3.82 -13.20 -12.99
CA GLY A 384 -4.55 -13.13 -14.25
C GLY A 384 -5.85 -12.32 -14.20
N ASN A 385 -6.13 -11.59 -13.12
CA ASN A 385 -7.17 -10.57 -13.12
C ASN A 385 -6.77 -9.41 -14.03
N GLU A 386 -7.75 -8.74 -14.62
CA GLU A 386 -7.50 -7.66 -15.57
C GLU A 386 -8.39 -6.45 -15.28
N ALA A 387 -7.86 -5.27 -15.57
CA ALA A 387 -8.62 -4.03 -15.63
C ALA A 387 -8.34 -3.32 -16.96
N GLN A 388 -9.30 -2.50 -17.39
CA GLN A 388 -9.32 -1.92 -18.72
C GLN A 388 -9.45 -0.40 -18.65
N SER A 389 -8.74 0.29 -19.54
CA SER A 389 -8.91 1.73 -19.73
C SER A 389 -10.25 2.07 -20.40
N SER A 390 -10.62 3.35 -20.43
CA SER A 390 -11.58 3.81 -21.43
C SER A 390 -10.96 3.66 -22.84
N PRO A 391 -11.71 3.20 -23.85
CA PRO A 391 -11.15 2.94 -25.17
C PRO A 391 -10.92 4.24 -25.95
N VAL A 392 -9.91 4.22 -26.80
CA VAL A 392 -9.68 5.21 -27.85
C VAL A 392 -10.21 4.66 -29.17
N GLN A 393 -10.98 5.46 -29.91
CA GLN A 393 -11.45 5.09 -31.24
C GLN A 393 -10.53 5.65 -32.31
N ILE A 394 -10.23 4.82 -33.31
CA ILE A 394 -9.55 5.17 -34.55
C ILE A 394 -10.52 4.84 -35.68
N SER A 395 -10.92 5.85 -36.44
CA SER A 395 -11.69 5.65 -37.66
C SER A 395 -10.74 5.39 -38.82
N LEU A 396 -11.00 4.36 -39.60
CA LEU A 396 -10.26 4.01 -40.82
C LEU A 396 -11.22 3.94 -42.00
N ASP A 397 -11.07 4.87 -42.93
CA ASP A 397 -11.76 4.90 -44.21
C ASP A 397 -10.83 4.47 -45.33
N VAL A 398 -11.18 3.39 -46.03
CA VAL A 398 -10.43 2.88 -47.19
C VAL A 398 -11.22 3.12 -48.46
N SER A 399 -10.65 3.88 -49.40
CA SER A 399 -11.21 4.18 -50.71
C SER A 399 -10.52 3.40 -51.84
N GLY A 400 -11.13 3.33 -53.02
CA GLY A 400 -10.50 2.73 -54.19
C GLY A 400 -9.32 3.56 -54.70
N ASP A 401 -8.36 2.92 -55.38
CA ASP A 401 -7.07 3.58 -55.72
C ASP A 401 -7.18 4.77 -56.68
N ASN A 402 -8.29 4.90 -57.42
CA ASN A 402 -8.56 6.04 -58.32
C ASN A 402 -9.63 6.98 -57.77
N ASP A 403 -10.12 6.74 -56.54
CA ASP A 403 -11.10 7.59 -55.90
C ASP A 403 -10.37 8.65 -55.08
N ASP A 404 -10.83 9.91 -55.18
CA ASP A 404 -10.32 10.99 -54.35
C ASP A 404 -10.60 10.73 -52.86
N ILE A 405 -9.67 11.17 -52.00
CA ILE A 405 -9.83 11.14 -50.55
C ILE A 405 -10.26 12.54 -50.12
N ASP A 406 -11.50 12.66 -49.63
CA ASP A 406 -12.12 13.94 -49.25
C ASP A 406 -12.55 13.92 -47.79
N GLN A 407 -11.80 14.62 -46.97
CA GLN A 407 -12.05 14.89 -45.54
C GLN A 407 -12.36 16.37 -45.29
N SER A 408 -12.82 17.12 -46.30
CA SER A 408 -13.15 18.56 -46.19
C SER A 408 -14.26 18.94 -45.21
N SER A 409 -14.91 17.94 -44.61
CA SER A 409 -15.93 18.14 -43.56
C SER A 409 -15.47 17.68 -42.17
N ALA A 410 -14.26 17.12 -42.07
CA ALA A 410 -13.64 16.75 -40.82
C ALA A 410 -13.24 18.01 -40.05
N THR A 411 -13.47 17.99 -38.74
CA THR A 411 -13.05 19.08 -37.83
C THR A 411 -11.90 18.70 -36.93
N ASP A 412 -11.55 17.41 -36.94
CA ASP A 412 -10.46 16.83 -36.17
C ASP A 412 -9.34 16.47 -37.15
N ASP A 413 -8.12 16.44 -36.65
CA ASP A 413 -6.90 16.07 -37.37
C ASP A 413 -7.08 14.71 -38.08
N SER A 414 -6.59 14.62 -39.31
CA SER A 414 -6.76 13.47 -40.20
C SER A 414 -5.44 13.04 -40.84
N TYR A 415 -5.26 11.73 -40.99
CA TYR A 415 -4.14 11.13 -41.71
C TYR A 415 -4.59 10.64 -43.09
N LEU A 416 -4.16 11.32 -44.14
CA LEU A 416 -4.55 11.00 -45.52
C LEU A 416 -3.38 10.37 -46.27
N VAL A 417 -3.58 9.17 -46.83
CA VAL A 417 -2.54 8.43 -47.55
C VAL A 417 -3.04 7.93 -48.91
N GLY A 418 -2.54 8.55 -49.97
CA GLY A 418 -2.80 8.16 -51.36
C GLY A 418 -1.92 7.01 -51.83
N GLY A 419 -2.32 6.41 -52.95
CA GLY A 419 -1.90 5.08 -53.38
C GLY A 419 -0.81 5.10 -54.44
N ASP A 420 -1.01 4.33 -55.51
CA ASP A 420 -0.10 4.26 -56.67
C ASP A 420 -0.60 5.05 -57.89
N THR A 421 -1.67 5.82 -57.73
CA THR A 421 -2.26 6.65 -58.78
C THR A 421 -2.46 8.07 -58.31
N GLY A 422 -2.33 9.02 -59.24
CA GLY A 422 -2.55 10.44 -58.95
C GLY A 422 -4.02 10.72 -58.63
N ILE A 423 -4.29 11.17 -57.42
CA ILE A 423 -5.62 11.48 -56.89
C ILE A 423 -5.65 12.85 -56.19
N ASN A 424 -6.85 13.31 -55.81
CA ASN A 424 -7.00 14.47 -54.94
C ASN A 424 -7.09 14.03 -53.47
N LEU A 425 -6.25 14.59 -52.60
CA LEU A 425 -6.34 14.47 -51.14
C LEU A 425 -6.76 15.83 -50.59
N ILE A 426 -7.87 15.85 -49.85
CA ILE A 426 -8.43 17.08 -49.27
C ILE A 426 -8.63 16.86 -47.77
N GLY A 427 -7.87 17.56 -46.94
CA GLY A 427 -8.04 17.64 -45.50
C GLY A 427 -9.19 18.56 -45.06
N GLY A 428 -9.33 18.75 -43.76
CA GLY A 428 -10.45 19.39 -43.07
C GLY A 428 -10.08 20.70 -42.36
N ASP A 429 -10.62 20.90 -41.15
CA ASP A 429 -10.30 22.05 -40.29
C ASP A 429 -9.19 21.75 -39.24
N GLY A 430 -8.73 20.49 -39.17
CA GLY A 430 -7.76 19.99 -38.18
C GLY A 430 -6.31 20.12 -38.65
N ASP A 431 -5.36 19.77 -37.79
CA ASP A 431 -3.93 19.75 -38.16
C ASP A 431 -3.64 18.42 -38.89
N ASP A 432 -3.76 18.41 -40.22
CA ASP A 432 -3.77 17.16 -40.99
C ASP A 432 -2.37 16.72 -41.46
N VAL A 433 -2.21 15.43 -41.74
CA VAL A 433 -1.01 14.88 -42.39
C VAL A 433 -1.40 14.23 -43.71
N LEU A 434 -0.84 14.74 -44.82
CA LEU A 434 -1.15 14.30 -46.17
C LEU A 434 0.08 13.68 -46.84
N ILE A 435 -0.05 12.44 -47.32
CA ILE A 435 0.95 11.74 -48.13
C ILE A 435 0.29 11.36 -49.45
N GLY A 436 0.73 11.95 -50.57
CA GLY A 436 0.14 11.71 -51.90
C GLY A 436 0.28 10.27 -52.39
N GLY A 437 1.41 9.62 -52.10
CA GLY A 437 1.72 8.31 -52.64
C GLY A 437 2.50 8.43 -53.95
N LEU A 438 2.41 7.41 -54.81
CA LEU A 438 2.97 7.47 -56.16
C LEU A 438 1.94 8.05 -57.13
N GLY A 439 2.43 8.61 -58.24
CA GLY A 439 1.58 9.36 -59.17
C GLY A 439 1.68 10.86 -58.92
N SER A 440 0.89 11.62 -59.66
CA SER A 440 0.87 13.10 -59.56
C SER A 440 -0.38 13.51 -58.81
N ASP A 441 -0.22 13.89 -57.55
CA ASP A 441 -1.33 14.12 -56.64
C ASP A 441 -1.66 15.61 -56.48
N ILE A 442 -2.90 15.88 -56.08
CA ILE A 442 -3.35 17.23 -55.70
C ILE A 442 -3.66 17.20 -54.21
N LEU A 443 -2.86 17.91 -53.42
CA LEU A 443 -2.94 17.95 -51.97
C LEU A 443 -3.54 19.29 -51.53
N THR A 444 -4.59 19.22 -50.73
CA THR A 444 -5.26 20.39 -50.15
C THR A 444 -5.38 20.15 -48.66
N GLY A 445 -4.71 20.95 -47.83
CA GLY A 445 -4.71 20.77 -46.37
C GLY A 445 -6.04 21.16 -45.71
N GLY A 446 -6.62 22.28 -46.14
CA GLY A 446 -7.79 22.88 -45.50
C GLY A 446 -7.44 24.05 -44.58
N ASP A 447 -8.18 24.18 -43.49
CA ASP A 447 -7.84 25.06 -42.36
C ASP A 447 -7.05 24.22 -41.35
N GLY A 448 -6.12 24.80 -40.59
CA GLY A 448 -5.28 24.03 -39.64
C GLY A 448 -3.80 24.24 -39.92
N SER A 449 -2.93 23.59 -39.13
CA SER A 449 -1.48 23.52 -39.39
C SER A 449 -1.15 22.19 -40.06
N ASP A 450 -1.19 22.16 -41.39
CA ASP A 450 -1.10 20.91 -42.13
C ASP A 450 0.34 20.49 -42.44
N THR A 451 0.58 19.18 -42.50
CA THR A 451 1.87 18.61 -42.89
C THR A 451 1.74 17.81 -44.18
N PHE A 452 2.34 18.33 -45.25
CA PHE A 452 2.50 17.62 -46.51
C PHE A 452 3.79 16.80 -46.46
N LYS A 453 3.68 15.48 -46.50
CA LYS A 453 4.80 14.57 -46.22
C LYS A 453 5.11 13.64 -47.39
N TRP A 454 6.41 13.44 -47.63
CA TRP A 454 6.92 12.44 -48.57
C TRP A 454 7.77 11.40 -47.82
N THR A 455 7.49 10.13 -48.10
CA THR A 455 8.24 8.98 -47.58
C THR A 455 8.99 8.29 -48.72
N VAL A 456 9.89 7.36 -48.37
CA VAL A 456 10.66 6.60 -49.36
C VAL A 456 9.79 5.79 -50.33
N ASP A 457 8.58 5.43 -49.91
CA ASP A 457 7.62 4.63 -50.69
C ASP A 457 6.58 5.50 -51.43
N SER A 458 6.61 6.82 -51.23
CA SER A 458 5.67 7.79 -51.82
C SER A 458 6.33 8.76 -52.81
N VAL A 459 7.53 8.48 -53.30
CA VAL A 459 8.21 9.30 -54.32
C VAL A 459 8.23 8.58 -55.66
N ASP A 460 7.87 9.27 -56.74
CA ASP A 460 7.74 8.68 -58.08
C ASP A 460 8.51 9.48 -59.14
N GLU A 461 9.27 8.78 -59.98
CA GLU A 461 10.20 9.38 -60.92
C GLU A 461 9.46 10.19 -62.00
N GLY A 462 9.59 11.51 -61.94
CA GLY A 462 8.97 12.43 -62.89
C GLY A 462 7.50 12.74 -62.60
N ALA A 463 6.98 12.28 -61.46
CA ALA A 463 5.70 12.72 -60.94
C ALA A 463 5.74 14.19 -60.48
N VAL A 464 4.56 14.82 -60.45
CA VAL A 464 4.38 16.20 -60.03
C VAL A 464 3.22 16.27 -59.04
N ASP A 465 3.53 16.54 -57.78
CA ASP A 465 2.52 16.78 -56.76
C ASP A 465 2.23 18.27 -56.66
N THR A 466 0.98 18.62 -56.42
CA THR A 466 0.53 20.02 -56.35
C THR A 466 -0.16 20.29 -55.03
N ILE A 467 0.41 21.18 -54.21
CA ILE A 467 -0.24 21.71 -53.02
C ILE A 467 -1.04 22.96 -53.40
N THR A 468 -2.35 22.97 -53.15
CA THR A 468 -3.26 24.00 -53.69
C THR A 468 -3.52 25.19 -52.75
N ASN A 469 -3.41 25.01 -51.44
CA ASN A 469 -3.86 25.99 -50.43
C ASN A 469 -2.84 26.26 -49.30
N PHE A 470 -1.54 26.13 -49.58
CA PHE A 470 -0.50 26.26 -48.55
C PHE A 470 -0.53 27.61 -47.80
N THR A 471 -0.60 27.57 -46.47
CA THR A 471 -0.64 28.73 -45.58
C THR A 471 0.67 28.89 -44.80
N VAL A 472 1.39 29.98 -45.06
CA VAL A 472 2.69 30.25 -44.40
C VAL A 472 2.52 30.54 -42.90
N ASN A 473 3.37 29.92 -42.08
CA ASN A 473 3.35 29.91 -40.60
C ASN A 473 2.27 29.02 -39.96
N GLU A 474 1.56 28.23 -40.75
CA GLU A 474 0.62 27.21 -40.28
C GLU A 474 1.08 25.86 -40.85
N ASP A 475 1.16 25.77 -42.18
CA ASP A 475 1.51 24.52 -42.87
C ASP A 475 3.02 24.28 -42.97
N SER A 476 3.38 23.02 -43.20
CA SER A 476 4.74 22.57 -43.43
C SER A 476 4.86 21.47 -44.48
N ILE A 477 6.02 21.39 -45.11
CA ILE A 477 6.43 20.35 -46.05
C ILE A 477 7.53 19.52 -45.38
N ASP A 478 7.25 18.23 -45.16
CA ASP A 478 8.19 17.30 -44.54
C ASP A 478 8.81 16.35 -45.58
N LEU A 479 10.12 16.55 -45.81
CA LEU A 479 10.94 15.75 -46.71
C LEU A 479 12.03 14.95 -45.95
N ARG A 480 11.96 14.91 -44.62
CA ARG A 480 13.03 14.31 -43.78
C ARG A 480 13.21 12.81 -44.00
N ASP A 481 12.18 12.11 -44.45
CA ASP A 481 12.25 10.67 -44.75
C ASP A 481 12.95 10.38 -46.09
N VAL A 482 13.01 11.36 -47.00
CA VAL A 482 13.57 11.21 -48.35
C VAL A 482 14.86 12.00 -48.59
N ILE A 483 15.17 12.96 -47.71
CA ILE A 483 16.42 13.74 -47.68
C ILE A 483 16.95 13.74 -46.25
N SER A 484 17.94 12.90 -45.97
CA SER A 484 18.48 12.73 -44.62
C SER A 484 19.16 13.99 -44.06
N ASP A 485 19.67 14.88 -44.92
CA ASP A 485 20.29 16.15 -44.52
C ASP A 485 19.34 17.07 -43.75
N LEU A 486 18.03 16.98 -43.99
CA LEU A 486 17.03 17.76 -43.26
C LEU A 486 16.87 17.32 -41.80
N ASN A 487 17.37 16.14 -41.41
CA ASN A 487 17.39 15.69 -40.01
C ASN A 487 18.56 16.25 -39.21
N ASN A 488 19.49 16.97 -39.85
CA ASN A 488 20.67 17.49 -39.19
C ASN A 488 20.40 18.90 -38.63
N PRO A 489 20.55 19.14 -37.30
CA PRO A 489 20.33 20.46 -36.70
C PRO A 489 21.34 21.53 -37.15
N MET A 490 22.42 21.13 -37.83
CA MET A 490 23.34 22.02 -38.52
C MET A 490 23.39 21.64 -40.00
N ILE A 491 22.31 21.98 -40.73
CA ILE A 491 22.21 21.76 -42.18
C ILE A 491 23.40 22.41 -42.89
N ASP A 492 24.09 21.63 -43.73
CA ASP A 492 24.99 22.18 -44.73
C ASP A 492 24.18 22.56 -45.97
N MET A 493 24.10 23.86 -46.25
CA MET A 493 23.30 24.39 -47.36
C MET A 493 23.83 23.89 -48.72
N ASP A 494 25.13 23.64 -48.87
CA ASP A 494 25.67 23.13 -50.12
C ASP A 494 25.22 21.68 -50.38
N ASP A 495 25.13 20.86 -49.33
CA ASP A 495 24.65 19.48 -49.40
C ASP A 495 23.12 19.48 -49.67
N LEU A 496 22.34 20.29 -48.95
CA LEU A 496 20.90 20.38 -49.17
C LEU A 496 20.53 20.87 -50.59
N LEU A 497 21.27 21.83 -51.13
CA LEU A 497 21.05 22.34 -52.49
C LEU A 497 21.50 21.35 -53.58
N SER A 498 22.22 20.29 -53.22
CA SER A 498 22.46 19.17 -54.13
C SER A 498 21.20 18.30 -54.31
N HIS A 499 20.30 18.33 -53.32
CA HIS A 499 19.03 17.60 -53.31
C HIS A 499 17.85 18.47 -53.78
N ILE A 500 17.82 19.76 -53.43
CA ILE A 500 16.68 20.63 -53.68
C ILE A 500 17.06 21.80 -54.57
N SER A 501 16.30 21.99 -55.66
CA SER A 501 16.31 23.24 -56.42
C SER A 501 14.90 23.80 -56.53
N ALA A 502 14.76 25.12 -56.34
CA ALA A 502 13.49 25.82 -56.43
C ALA A 502 13.43 26.78 -57.63
N ASP A 503 12.26 26.94 -58.21
CA ASP A 503 11.92 27.94 -59.23
C ASP A 503 10.61 28.64 -58.89
N TYR A 504 10.49 29.93 -59.21
CA TYR A 504 9.30 30.73 -58.94
C TYR A 504 8.68 31.23 -60.25
N ASP A 505 7.41 30.89 -60.49
CA ASP A 505 6.65 31.39 -61.62
C ASP A 505 5.78 32.59 -61.22
N ALA A 506 6.22 33.79 -61.58
CA ALA A 506 5.50 35.03 -61.30
C ALA A 506 4.14 35.16 -62.02
N ALA A 507 3.83 34.30 -62.99
CA ALA A 507 2.53 34.32 -63.67
C ALA A 507 1.45 33.54 -62.91
N THR A 508 1.83 32.52 -62.14
CA THR A 508 0.94 31.68 -61.33
C THR A 508 1.15 31.86 -59.83
N GLU A 509 2.15 32.65 -59.44
CA GLU A 509 2.59 32.83 -58.05
C GLU A 509 3.01 31.51 -57.37
N ALA A 510 3.32 30.48 -58.16
CA ALA A 510 3.70 29.16 -57.67
C ALA A 510 5.21 29.00 -57.48
N VAL A 511 5.60 28.21 -56.49
CA VAL A 511 6.99 27.75 -56.30
C VAL A 511 7.06 26.27 -56.66
N SER A 512 7.97 25.93 -57.56
CA SER A 512 8.24 24.54 -57.95
C SER A 512 9.55 24.07 -57.32
N LEU A 513 9.49 23.00 -56.53
CA LEU A 513 10.63 22.31 -55.94
C LEU A 513 10.95 21.08 -56.78
N SER A 514 12.14 21.05 -57.35
CA SER A 514 12.73 19.84 -57.94
C SER A 514 13.57 19.15 -56.87
N ILE A 515 13.11 17.97 -56.45
CA ILE A 515 13.72 17.16 -55.39
C ILE A 515 14.45 15.98 -56.00
N THR A 516 15.69 15.76 -55.60
CA THR A 516 16.44 14.51 -55.81
C THR A 516 16.61 13.84 -54.45
N THR A 517 15.95 12.70 -54.24
CA THR A 517 16.01 11.97 -52.96
C THR A 517 17.37 11.32 -52.74
N ASP A 518 17.63 10.85 -51.52
CA ASP A 518 18.83 10.05 -51.19
C ASP A 518 18.90 8.74 -52.00
N THR A 519 17.76 8.24 -52.46
CA THR A 519 17.62 7.07 -53.34
C THR A 519 17.70 7.43 -54.83
N ASN A 520 17.98 8.69 -55.17
CA ASN A 520 18.13 9.23 -56.51
C ASN A 520 16.84 9.11 -57.36
N VAL A 521 15.69 9.31 -56.72
CA VAL A 521 14.38 9.49 -57.37
C VAL A 521 14.14 11.00 -57.54
N HIS A 522 13.62 11.41 -58.70
CA HIS A 522 13.30 12.81 -58.98
C HIS A 522 11.80 13.08 -58.82
N GLN A 523 11.44 13.84 -57.80
CA GLN A 523 10.07 14.28 -57.51
C GLN A 523 9.96 15.79 -57.80
N THR A 524 8.82 16.23 -58.33
CA THR A 524 8.50 17.67 -58.41
C THR A 524 7.34 17.99 -57.48
N ILE A 525 7.49 19.03 -56.67
CA ILE A 525 6.43 19.54 -55.79
C ILE A 525 6.12 20.97 -56.23
N VAL A 526 4.88 21.24 -56.60
CA VAL A 526 4.39 22.57 -56.95
C VAL A 526 3.54 23.10 -55.81
N VAL A 527 3.95 24.21 -55.21
CA VAL A 527 3.17 24.92 -54.20
C VAL A 527 2.49 26.10 -54.90
N GLU A 528 1.18 25.99 -55.11
CA GLU A 528 0.40 27.08 -55.70
C GLU A 528 0.31 28.27 -54.73
N HIS A 529 0.23 29.48 -55.28
CA HIS A 529 -0.06 30.70 -54.52
C HIS A 529 0.93 31.08 -53.40
N LEU A 530 2.07 30.39 -53.24
CA LEU A 530 3.04 30.73 -52.19
C LEU A 530 3.62 32.15 -52.34
N GLY A 531 3.68 32.65 -53.59
CA GLY A 531 4.09 34.01 -53.93
C GLY A 531 3.16 35.12 -53.42
N ASP A 532 1.93 34.78 -53.02
CA ASP A 532 1.00 35.74 -52.41
C ASP A 532 1.43 36.14 -50.99
N ALA A 533 2.07 35.20 -50.28
CA ALA A 533 2.51 35.38 -48.90
C ALA A 533 3.97 35.85 -48.79
N LEU A 534 4.86 35.37 -49.68
CA LEU A 534 6.30 35.67 -49.68
C LEU A 534 6.76 36.15 -51.06
N ASP A 535 7.59 37.19 -51.10
CA ASP A 535 8.10 37.75 -52.37
C ASP A 535 9.38 37.02 -52.84
N PHE A 536 9.25 36.24 -53.90
CA PHE A 536 10.37 35.50 -54.52
C PHE A 536 10.90 36.16 -55.79
N ASN A 537 10.42 37.36 -56.16
CA ASN A 537 10.77 37.98 -57.44
C ASN A 537 12.27 38.29 -57.56
N GLY A 538 12.92 37.62 -58.52
CA GLY A 538 14.34 37.83 -58.81
C GLY A 538 15.30 37.13 -57.84
N LEU A 539 14.79 36.29 -56.94
CA LEU A 539 15.61 35.42 -56.10
C LEU A 539 16.16 34.24 -56.92
N SER A 540 17.35 33.77 -56.53
CA SER A 540 17.92 32.51 -57.02
C SER A 540 17.31 31.30 -56.31
N SER A 541 17.46 30.11 -56.90
CA SER A 541 17.04 28.83 -56.29
C SER A 541 17.54 28.68 -54.84
N HIS A 542 18.81 29.03 -54.57
CA HIS A 542 19.40 29.06 -53.23
C HIS A 542 18.62 29.97 -52.27
N GLU A 543 18.37 31.22 -52.66
CA GLU A 543 17.67 32.20 -51.81
C GLU A 543 16.22 31.80 -51.56
N ILE A 544 15.58 31.13 -52.53
CA ILE A 544 14.24 30.58 -52.35
C ILE A 544 14.27 29.45 -51.31
N VAL A 545 15.13 28.44 -51.46
CA VAL A 545 15.24 27.32 -50.50
C VAL A 545 15.59 27.82 -49.09
N GLU A 546 16.52 28.77 -48.97
CA GLU A 546 16.84 29.41 -47.68
C GLU A 546 15.63 30.13 -47.08
N SER A 547 14.83 30.81 -47.91
CA SER A 547 13.58 31.43 -47.47
C SER A 547 12.57 30.40 -46.98
N LEU A 548 12.43 29.26 -47.64
CA LEU A 548 11.50 28.20 -47.22
C LEU A 548 11.89 27.63 -45.84
N LEU A 549 13.17 27.39 -45.60
CA LEU A 549 13.67 26.95 -44.29
C LEU A 549 13.46 28.01 -43.20
N ASN A 550 13.80 29.27 -43.49
CA ASN A 550 13.68 30.36 -42.51
C ASN A 550 12.23 30.68 -42.11
N ASN A 551 11.26 30.33 -42.95
CA ASN A 551 9.83 30.50 -42.68
C ASN A 551 9.17 29.19 -42.22
N ASN A 552 9.95 28.15 -41.87
CA ASN A 552 9.48 26.82 -41.46
C ASN A 552 8.53 26.14 -42.48
N ILE A 553 8.63 26.51 -43.76
CA ILE A 553 7.86 25.87 -44.83
C ILE A 553 8.45 24.48 -45.12
N LEU A 554 9.78 24.36 -45.13
CA LEU A 554 10.46 23.06 -45.16
C LEU A 554 10.85 22.66 -43.74
N SER A 555 10.34 21.53 -43.28
CA SER A 555 10.64 20.97 -41.96
C SER A 555 12.11 20.53 -41.86
N ASN A 556 12.76 20.88 -40.75
CA ASN A 556 14.13 20.46 -40.43
C ASN A 556 14.29 20.05 -38.96
N GLY A 557 15.37 19.31 -38.66
CA GLY A 557 15.69 18.72 -37.35
C GLY A 557 16.47 19.60 -36.40
#